data_AF-A0A2H0SA07-F1
#
_entry.id   AF-A0A2H0SA07-F1
#
_cell.length_a   1.000
_cell.length_b   1.000
_cell.length_c   1.000
_cell.angle_alpha   90.00
_cell.angle_beta   90.00
_cell.angle_gamma   90.00
#
_symmetry.space_group_name_H-M   'P 1'
#
loop_
_entity.id
_entity.type
_entity.pdbx_description
1 polymer ?
#
loop_
_entity_poly.entity_id
_entity_poly.type
_entity_poly.pdbx_seq_one_letter_code
_entity_poly.pdbx_strand_id
1 'polypeptide(L)'
;MTNREIHVRFCELGKESRRIVNELVAMLPEIARLEIFKDYGCASVYEYACKYAGLSYAVVQKALWVEEKLVEAPKLKEALREVGVHKVALFATLANAQNDAALADKVKHMSKPALQELSKELRGNATPKMTIDLDAELQFLFNKIKKQLGIESDQEALKAIFKAHLEQKDAMKQSHKKVQNIPGDEKSKNKKQLSEAKNAADTQPTKSHPIKAPSGEHISVSRYIPAKIRKEAISKTNGKCTYPTCIKTFENLHHQDYFAHTHNHQNLVPLCKVHHEYAHNGLIQGENPQLTLSNETNYYDELYRKARR
;
A
#
# COMPACT_ATOMS: atom_id res chain seq x y z
N MET A 1 11.30 40.86 7.59
CA MET A 1 10.70 39.51 7.62
C MET A 1 11.27 38.74 8.81
N THR A 2 10.43 38.05 9.56
CA THR A 2 10.83 37.15 10.66
C THR A 2 11.34 35.80 10.13
N ASN A 3 12.05 35.00 10.94
CA ASN A 3 12.49 33.64 10.56
C ASN A 3 11.30 32.75 10.12
N ARG A 4 10.16 32.88 10.80
CA ARG A 4 8.93 32.16 10.46
C ARG A 4 8.39 32.59 9.10
N GLU A 5 8.36 33.89 8.82
CA GLU A 5 7.91 34.41 7.51
C GLU A 5 8.82 33.97 6.37
N ILE A 6 10.14 33.94 6.58
CA ILE A 6 11.10 33.43 5.60
C ILE A 6 10.83 31.94 5.31
N HIS A 7 10.67 31.12 6.34
CA HIS A 7 10.38 29.70 6.19
C HIS A 7 9.08 29.45 5.41
N VAL A 8 8.00 30.13 5.81
CA VAL A 8 6.70 30.01 5.13
C VAL A 8 6.82 30.42 3.67
N ARG A 9 7.45 31.56 3.39
CA ARG A 9 7.63 32.05 2.02
C ARG A 9 8.49 31.11 1.16
N PHE A 10 9.56 30.55 1.72
CA PHE A 10 10.40 29.57 1.04
C PHE A 10 9.61 28.31 0.68
N CYS A 11 8.79 27.79 1.61
CA CYS A 11 7.94 26.63 1.36
C CYS A 11 6.87 26.90 0.29
N GLU A 12 6.26 28.08 0.27
CA GLU A 12 5.32 28.51 -0.77
C GLU A 12 5.98 28.53 -2.15
N LEU A 13 7.14 29.20 -2.27
CA LEU A 13 7.88 29.27 -3.52
C LEU A 13 8.32 27.88 -4.00
N GLY A 14 8.69 26.98 -3.09
CA GLY A 14 8.99 25.58 -3.43
C GLY A 14 7.77 24.77 -3.89
N LYS A 15 6.55 25.10 -3.45
CA LYS A 15 5.30 24.52 -3.99
C LYS A 15 5.01 25.07 -5.39
N GLU A 16 5.11 26.40 -5.55
CA GLU A 16 4.84 27.08 -6.82
C GLU A 16 5.82 26.66 -7.91
N SER A 17 7.12 26.61 -7.59
CA SER A 17 8.16 26.15 -8.50
C SER A 17 7.88 24.73 -9.01
N ARG A 18 7.44 23.81 -8.14
CA ARG A 18 7.07 22.46 -8.57
C ARG A 18 5.85 22.45 -9.49
N ARG A 19 4.85 23.28 -9.23
CA ARG A 19 3.67 23.43 -10.07
C ARG A 19 4.06 23.91 -11.47
N ILE A 20 4.86 24.98 -11.54
CA ILE A 20 5.39 25.53 -12.80
C ILE A 20 6.17 24.45 -13.56
N VAL A 21 7.08 23.73 -12.91
CA VAL A 21 7.85 22.65 -13.55
C VAL A 21 6.92 21.57 -14.09
N ASN A 22 5.90 21.16 -13.36
CA ASN A 22 4.94 20.16 -13.83
C ASN A 22 4.17 20.64 -15.08
N GLU A 23 3.76 21.91 -15.10
CA GLU A 23 3.10 22.52 -16.26
C GLU A 23 4.03 22.58 -17.47
N LEU A 24 5.29 23.00 -17.29
CA LEU A 24 6.30 22.99 -18.35
C LEU A 24 6.49 21.58 -18.93
N VAL A 25 6.61 20.57 -18.06
CA VAL A 25 6.76 19.17 -18.46
C VAL A 25 5.52 18.65 -19.20
N ALA A 26 4.31 19.07 -18.80
CA ALA A 26 3.06 18.69 -19.46
C ALA A 26 2.92 19.25 -20.88
N MET A 27 3.58 20.37 -21.19
CA MET A 27 3.55 20.99 -22.52
C MET A 27 4.55 20.36 -23.50
N LEU A 28 5.57 19.66 -23.01
CA LEU A 28 6.62 19.08 -23.86
C LEU A 28 6.11 18.18 -24.99
N PRO A 29 5.11 17.31 -24.80
CA PRO A 29 4.60 16.48 -25.89
C PRO A 29 4.00 17.32 -27.03
N GLU A 30 3.29 18.39 -26.70
CA GLU A 30 2.70 19.28 -27.70
C GLU A 30 3.75 20.12 -28.42
N ILE A 31 4.76 20.61 -27.68
CA ILE A 31 5.94 21.29 -28.24
C ILE A 31 6.68 20.37 -29.21
N ALA A 32 6.83 19.09 -28.87
CA ALA A 32 7.45 18.10 -29.75
C ALA A 32 6.60 17.84 -31.00
N ARG A 33 5.28 17.66 -30.83
CA ARG A 33 4.33 17.38 -31.90
C ARG A 33 4.22 18.51 -32.93
N LEU A 34 4.20 19.76 -32.46
CA LEU A 34 4.14 20.95 -33.29
C LEU A 34 5.51 21.44 -33.77
N GLU A 35 6.58 20.78 -33.34
CA GLU A 35 7.96 21.16 -33.64
C GLU A 35 8.32 22.61 -33.28
N ILE A 36 7.65 23.21 -32.29
CA ILE A 36 7.83 24.61 -31.85
C ILE A 36 9.30 24.92 -31.56
N PHE A 37 10.06 23.94 -31.07
CA PHE A 37 11.49 24.09 -30.77
C PHE A 37 12.32 24.54 -31.99
N LYS A 38 11.89 24.25 -33.22
CA LYS A 38 12.57 24.68 -34.46
C LYS A 38 12.49 26.19 -34.65
N ASP A 39 11.36 26.79 -34.31
CA ASP A 39 11.15 28.24 -34.43
C ASP A 39 12.07 29.04 -33.49
N TYR A 40 12.57 28.40 -32.44
CA TYR A 40 13.52 28.97 -31.48
C TYR A 40 14.98 28.54 -31.75
N GLY A 41 15.26 27.94 -32.91
CA GLY A 41 16.59 27.56 -33.35
C GLY A 41 17.21 26.41 -32.56
N CYS A 42 16.40 25.57 -31.92
CA CYS A 42 16.87 24.36 -31.24
C CYS A 42 16.83 23.16 -32.20
N ALA A 43 17.83 22.28 -32.13
CA ALA A 43 17.89 21.07 -32.94
C ALA A 43 16.91 19.98 -32.46
N SER A 44 16.46 20.06 -31.20
CA SER A 44 15.52 19.10 -30.61
C SER A 44 14.71 19.69 -29.46
N VAL A 45 13.60 19.03 -29.12
CA VAL A 45 12.81 19.34 -27.91
C VAL A 45 13.63 19.21 -26.61
N TYR A 46 14.67 18.35 -26.60
CA TYR A 46 15.56 18.20 -25.45
C TYR A 46 16.43 19.44 -25.23
N GLU A 47 17.03 19.94 -26.31
CA GLU A 47 17.81 21.18 -26.26
C GLU A 47 16.92 22.35 -25.86
N TYR A 48 15.72 22.44 -26.43
CA TYR A 48 14.73 23.48 -26.10
C TYR A 48 14.36 23.46 -24.61
N ALA A 49 13.98 22.29 -24.09
CA ALA A 49 13.59 22.13 -22.69
C ALA A 49 14.74 22.42 -21.71
N CYS A 50 15.97 22.04 -22.07
CA CYS A 50 17.17 22.36 -21.29
C CYS A 50 17.43 23.87 -21.29
N LYS A 51 17.47 24.49 -22.48
CA LYS A 51 17.81 25.90 -22.70
C LYS A 51 16.81 26.86 -22.06
N TYR A 52 15.50 26.61 -22.21
CA TYR A 52 14.45 27.54 -21.79
C TYR A 52 13.80 27.19 -20.45
N ALA A 53 13.84 25.93 -20.03
CA ALA A 53 13.16 25.47 -18.81
C ALA A 53 14.08 24.77 -17.80
N GLY A 54 15.38 24.61 -18.11
CA GLY A 54 16.34 23.94 -17.21
C GLY A 54 16.01 22.47 -16.95
N LEU A 55 15.25 21.83 -17.85
CA LEU A 55 14.80 20.45 -17.67
C LEU A 55 15.89 19.46 -18.11
N SER A 56 16.10 18.42 -17.30
CA SER A 56 17.05 17.37 -17.64
C SER A 56 16.51 16.46 -18.74
N TYR A 57 17.44 15.88 -19.53
CA TYR A 57 17.11 14.91 -20.57
C TYR A 57 16.18 13.79 -20.07
N ALA A 58 16.46 13.25 -18.87
CA ALA A 58 15.67 12.18 -18.27
C ALA A 58 14.22 12.59 -17.94
N VAL A 59 13.98 13.86 -17.61
CA VAL A 59 12.61 14.38 -17.37
C VAL A 59 11.87 14.53 -18.69
N VAL A 60 12.53 15.10 -19.70
CA VAL A 60 11.95 15.30 -21.05
C VAL A 60 11.61 13.96 -21.68
N GLN A 61 12.55 13.02 -21.71
CA GLN A 61 12.34 11.68 -22.26
C GLN A 61 11.16 10.98 -21.58
N LYS A 62 11.04 11.12 -20.25
CA LYS A 62 9.95 10.51 -19.50
C LYS A 62 8.60 11.14 -19.80
N ALA A 63 8.54 12.45 -20.03
CA ALA A 63 7.31 13.13 -20.41
C ALA A 63 6.80 12.63 -21.77
N LEU A 64 7.69 12.54 -22.76
CA LEU A 64 7.38 12.02 -24.09
C LEU A 64 6.97 10.54 -24.04
N TRP A 65 7.67 9.72 -23.23
CA TRP A 65 7.31 8.32 -23.05
C TRP A 65 5.95 8.15 -22.35
N VAL A 66 5.63 8.97 -21.35
CA VAL A 66 4.32 8.95 -20.69
C VAL A 66 3.21 9.30 -21.68
N GLU A 67 3.43 10.29 -22.54
CA GLU A 67 2.48 10.64 -23.61
C GLU A 67 2.18 9.43 -24.51
N GLU A 68 3.22 8.77 -24.99
CA GLU A 68 3.10 7.61 -25.89
C GLU A 68 2.30 6.45 -25.26
N LYS A 69 2.42 6.27 -23.94
CA LYS A 69 1.77 5.16 -23.23
C LYS A 69 0.36 5.46 -22.74
N LEU A 70 0.02 6.73 -22.49
CA LEU A 70 -1.27 7.12 -21.91
C LEU A 70 -2.34 7.50 -22.94
N VAL A 71 -2.27 6.96 -24.16
CA VAL A 71 -3.25 7.25 -25.22
C VAL A 71 -4.68 6.91 -24.78
N GLU A 72 -4.88 5.79 -24.09
CA GLU A 72 -6.20 5.35 -23.59
C GLU A 72 -6.53 5.85 -22.17
N ALA A 73 -5.69 6.71 -21.59
CA ALA A 73 -5.80 7.15 -20.20
C ALA A 73 -5.65 8.69 -20.05
N PRO A 74 -6.60 9.47 -20.62
CA PRO A 74 -6.52 10.93 -20.66
C PRO A 74 -6.60 11.60 -19.27
N LYS A 75 -7.33 11.04 -18.30
CA LYS A 75 -7.44 11.64 -16.96
C LYS A 75 -6.12 11.54 -16.19
N LEU A 76 -5.44 10.42 -16.32
CA LEU A 76 -4.12 10.21 -15.72
C LEU A 76 -3.06 11.10 -16.37
N LYS A 77 -3.16 11.34 -17.68
CA LYS A 77 -2.34 12.33 -18.38
C LYS A 77 -2.57 13.74 -17.83
N GLU A 78 -3.82 14.16 -17.67
CA GLU A 78 -4.12 15.49 -17.13
C GLU A 78 -3.64 15.67 -15.68
N ALA A 79 -3.62 14.59 -14.89
CA ALA A 79 -3.06 14.62 -13.54
C ALA A 79 -1.56 14.99 -13.50
N LEU A 80 -0.82 14.85 -14.61
CA LEU A 80 0.61 15.20 -14.69
C LEU A 80 0.87 16.67 -14.30
N ARG A 81 0.00 17.59 -14.71
CA ARG A 81 0.11 19.03 -14.40
C ARG A 81 0.14 19.29 -12.89
N GLU A 82 -0.61 18.50 -12.14
CA GLU A 82 -0.76 18.67 -10.70
C GLU A 82 0.33 17.89 -9.93
N VAL A 83 0.56 16.63 -10.29
CA VAL A 83 1.33 15.69 -9.46
C VAL A 83 2.76 15.44 -9.96
N GLY A 84 3.04 15.80 -11.21
CA GLY A 84 4.31 15.60 -11.88
C GLY A 84 4.49 14.23 -12.53
N VAL A 85 5.36 14.21 -13.54
CA VAL A 85 5.60 13.04 -14.42
C VAL A 85 6.05 11.79 -13.68
N HIS A 86 6.80 11.92 -12.57
CA HIS A 86 7.35 10.77 -11.86
C HIS A 86 6.30 9.90 -11.17
N LYS A 87 5.18 10.49 -10.73
CA LYS A 87 4.09 9.72 -10.13
C LYS A 87 3.25 9.05 -11.21
N VAL A 88 2.92 9.80 -12.26
CA VAL A 88 2.14 9.33 -13.41
C VAL A 88 2.84 8.16 -14.12
N ALA A 89 4.15 8.28 -14.34
CA ALA A 89 4.96 7.26 -15.02
C ALA A 89 4.93 5.86 -14.36
N LEU A 90 4.60 5.76 -13.06
CA LEU A 90 4.49 4.46 -12.37
C LEU A 90 3.38 3.58 -12.95
N PHE A 91 2.34 4.20 -13.51
CA PHE A 91 1.15 3.54 -14.02
C PHE A 91 1.03 3.62 -15.54
N ALA A 92 1.99 4.24 -16.24
CA ALA A 92 1.92 4.45 -17.68
C ALA A 92 1.67 3.17 -18.49
N THR A 93 2.23 2.03 -18.06
CA THR A 93 2.02 0.72 -18.73
C THR A 93 0.85 -0.09 -18.15
N LEU A 94 0.18 0.40 -17.11
CA LEU A 94 -0.93 -0.27 -16.44
C LEU A 94 -2.27 0.40 -16.72
N ALA A 95 -2.23 1.68 -17.11
CA ALA A 95 -3.40 2.49 -17.35
C ALA A 95 -4.09 2.06 -18.66
N ASN A 96 -5.41 2.02 -18.61
CA ASN A 96 -6.31 1.76 -19.72
C ASN A 96 -7.63 2.50 -19.48
N ALA A 97 -8.55 2.45 -20.45
CA ALA A 97 -9.82 3.18 -20.36
C ALA A 97 -10.67 2.81 -19.12
N GLN A 98 -10.55 1.58 -18.60
CA GLN A 98 -11.34 1.12 -17.45
C GLN A 98 -10.81 1.65 -16.12
N ASN A 99 -9.50 1.76 -15.97
CA ASN A 99 -8.87 2.15 -14.69
C ASN A 99 -8.31 3.57 -14.65
N ASP A 100 -8.35 4.31 -15.77
CA ASP A 100 -7.83 5.69 -15.91
C ASP A 100 -8.29 6.61 -14.78
N ALA A 101 -9.60 6.70 -14.54
CA ALA A 101 -10.17 7.57 -13.52
C ALA A 101 -9.68 7.21 -12.10
N ALA A 102 -9.60 5.92 -11.80
CA ALA A 102 -9.14 5.44 -10.49
C ALA A 102 -7.67 5.72 -10.26
N LEU A 103 -6.83 5.45 -11.26
CA LEU A 103 -5.40 5.73 -11.17
C LEU A 103 -5.13 7.24 -11.06
N ALA A 104 -5.87 8.06 -11.80
CA ALA A 104 -5.77 9.52 -11.72
C ALA A 104 -6.13 10.03 -10.31
N ASP A 105 -7.20 9.51 -9.70
CA ASP A 105 -7.57 9.83 -8.32
C ASP A 105 -6.47 9.40 -7.33
N LYS A 106 -5.98 8.17 -7.42
CA LYS A 106 -4.95 7.64 -6.50
C LYS A 106 -3.66 8.44 -6.58
N VAL A 107 -3.20 8.80 -7.78
CA VAL A 107 -1.95 9.55 -7.99
C VAL A 107 -1.98 10.94 -7.33
N LYS A 108 -3.15 11.59 -7.31
CA LYS A 108 -3.38 12.89 -6.65
C LYS A 108 -3.31 12.80 -5.14
N HIS A 109 -3.85 11.73 -4.57
CA HIS A 109 -4.06 11.62 -3.13
C HIS A 109 -2.98 10.84 -2.38
N MET A 110 -2.19 10.02 -3.10
CA MET A 110 -1.19 9.17 -2.48
C MET A 110 0.24 9.69 -2.57
N SER A 111 1.10 9.23 -1.67
CA SER A 111 2.54 9.44 -1.63
C SER A 111 3.23 8.63 -2.72
N LYS A 112 4.38 9.10 -3.18
CA LYS A 112 5.18 8.38 -4.18
C LYS A 112 5.54 6.95 -3.70
N PRO A 113 5.98 6.71 -2.44
CA PRO A 113 6.24 5.36 -1.96
C PRO A 113 5.01 4.45 -2.00
N ALA A 114 3.83 4.97 -1.63
CA ALA A 114 2.59 4.18 -1.66
C ALA A 114 2.18 3.83 -3.10
N LEU A 115 2.31 4.76 -4.05
CA LEU A 115 2.06 4.52 -5.47
C LEU A 115 3.06 3.53 -6.10
N GLN A 116 4.32 3.55 -5.66
CA GLN A 116 5.33 2.58 -6.11
C GLN A 116 4.97 1.17 -5.70
N GLU A 117 4.52 0.99 -4.45
CA GLU A 117 4.08 -0.32 -3.98
C GLU A 117 2.80 -0.76 -4.71
N LEU A 118 1.89 0.19 -5.01
CA LEU A 118 0.63 -0.09 -5.69
C LEU A 118 0.90 -0.59 -7.11
N SER A 119 1.80 0.08 -7.82
CA SER A 119 2.24 -0.34 -9.16
C SER A 119 2.84 -1.75 -9.16
N LYS A 120 3.58 -2.15 -8.11
CA LYS A 120 4.13 -3.52 -8.02
C LYS A 120 3.05 -4.56 -7.80
N GLU A 121 2.09 -4.28 -6.92
CA GLU A 121 0.97 -5.18 -6.64
C GLU A 121 0.12 -5.40 -7.90
N LEU A 122 -0.22 -4.33 -8.60
CA LEU A 122 -1.01 -4.40 -9.84
C LEU A 122 -0.31 -5.13 -10.99
N ARG A 123 1.02 -5.09 -11.04
CA ARG A 123 1.80 -5.86 -12.04
C ARG A 123 1.82 -7.36 -11.76
N GLY A 124 1.29 -7.83 -10.62
CA GLY A 124 1.43 -9.22 -10.19
C GLY A 124 2.86 -9.60 -9.78
N ASN A 125 3.78 -8.63 -9.72
CA ASN A 125 5.18 -8.83 -9.29
C ASN A 125 5.31 -8.92 -7.76
N ALA A 126 4.23 -8.67 -7.03
CA ALA A 126 4.14 -8.99 -5.62
C ALA A 126 3.89 -10.50 -5.48
N THR A 127 4.87 -11.35 -5.81
CA THR A 127 4.83 -12.74 -5.33
C THR A 127 4.72 -12.67 -3.81
N PRO A 128 3.65 -13.20 -3.19
CA PRO A 128 3.45 -13.11 -1.76
C PRO A 128 4.64 -13.76 -1.07
N LYS A 129 5.44 -12.93 -0.39
CA LYS A 129 6.59 -13.42 0.36
C LYS A 129 6.06 -13.93 1.70
N MET A 130 5.96 -15.25 1.82
CA MET A 130 5.66 -15.90 3.08
C MET A 130 6.94 -15.96 3.93
N THR A 131 6.89 -15.42 5.14
CA THR A 131 7.93 -15.63 6.16
C THR A 131 7.38 -16.61 7.18
N ILE A 132 8.11 -17.70 7.40
CA ILE A 132 7.76 -18.71 8.39
C ILE A 132 8.73 -18.53 9.56
N ASP A 133 8.22 -18.09 10.71
CA ASP A 133 8.98 -18.04 11.94
C ASP A 133 9.01 -19.46 12.53
N LEU A 134 10.18 -20.09 12.55
CA LEU A 134 10.38 -21.43 13.13
C LEU A 134 10.77 -21.27 14.60
N ASP A 135 10.03 -21.89 15.51
CA ASP A 135 10.43 -22.02 16.90
C ASP A 135 11.65 -22.96 17.06
N ALA A 136 12.18 -23.08 18.28
CA ALA A 136 13.40 -23.86 18.53
C ALA A 136 13.27 -25.34 18.13
N GLU A 137 12.08 -25.92 18.30
CA GLU A 137 11.82 -27.32 17.96
C GLU A 137 11.74 -27.50 16.44
N LEU A 138 11.00 -26.63 15.76
CA LEU A 138 10.90 -26.62 14.30
C LEU A 138 12.25 -26.33 13.63
N GLN A 139 13.07 -25.43 14.17
CA GLN A 139 14.42 -25.18 13.68
C GLN A 139 15.31 -26.42 13.82
N PHE A 140 15.22 -27.12 14.95
CA PHE A 140 15.97 -28.35 15.18
C PHE A 140 15.58 -29.43 14.16
N LEU A 141 14.28 -29.65 13.95
CA LEU A 141 13.78 -30.61 12.97
C LEU A 141 14.19 -30.23 11.54
N PHE A 142 14.08 -28.95 11.19
CA PHE A 142 14.45 -28.46 9.86
C PHE A 142 15.94 -28.67 9.58
N ASN A 143 16.82 -28.35 10.54
CA ASN A 143 18.26 -28.58 10.42
C ASN A 143 18.62 -30.07 10.31
N LYS A 144 17.88 -30.94 11.03
CA LYS A 144 18.05 -32.39 10.91
C LYS A 144 17.68 -32.88 9.51
N ILE A 145 16.60 -32.38 8.93
CA ILE A 145 16.18 -32.70 7.56
C ILE A 145 17.23 -32.20 6.54
N LYS A 146 17.73 -30.97 6.70
CA LYS A 146 18.82 -30.43 5.85
C LYS A 146 20.03 -31.35 5.84
N LYS A 147 20.47 -31.79 7.04
CA LYS A 147 21.61 -32.71 7.19
C LYS A 147 21.35 -34.07 6.54
N GLN A 148 20.14 -34.60 6.64
CA GLN A 148 19.75 -35.86 6.01
C GLN A 148 19.70 -35.78 4.48
N LEU A 149 19.26 -34.65 3.94
CA LEU A 149 19.20 -34.42 2.49
C LEU A 149 20.52 -33.93 1.89
N GLY A 150 21.51 -33.58 2.72
CA GLY A 150 22.79 -33.01 2.27
C GLY A 150 22.65 -31.62 1.65
N ILE A 151 21.63 -30.84 2.04
CA ILE A 151 21.30 -29.55 1.45
C ILE A 151 21.68 -28.43 2.42
N GLU A 152 22.59 -27.55 1.99
CA GLU A 152 23.04 -26.38 2.76
C GLU A 152 22.03 -25.21 2.66
N SER A 153 21.30 -25.08 1.55
CA SER A 153 20.35 -23.99 1.31
C SER A 153 18.97 -24.25 1.90
N ASP A 154 18.47 -23.33 2.75
CA ASP A 154 17.13 -23.44 3.35
C ASP A 154 16.01 -23.49 2.31
N GLN A 155 16.15 -22.73 1.22
CA GLN A 155 15.17 -22.72 0.15
C GLN A 155 15.10 -24.04 -0.60
N GLU A 156 16.24 -24.68 -0.83
CA GLU A 156 16.31 -25.98 -1.51
C GLU A 156 15.77 -27.09 -0.63
N ALA A 157 16.06 -27.04 0.68
CA ALA A 157 15.53 -27.98 1.66
C ALA A 157 14.00 -27.88 1.77
N LEU A 158 13.45 -26.66 1.87
CA LEU A 158 11.99 -26.46 1.86
C LEU A 158 11.34 -26.95 0.56
N LYS A 159 11.96 -26.69 -0.60
CA LYS A 159 11.47 -27.20 -1.90
C LYS A 159 11.45 -28.72 -1.92
N ALA A 160 12.49 -29.39 -1.42
CA ALA A 160 12.58 -30.84 -1.36
C ALA A 160 11.49 -31.43 -0.45
N ILE A 161 11.28 -30.84 0.72
CA ILE A 161 10.23 -31.26 1.67
C ILE A 161 8.84 -31.15 1.02
N PHE A 162 8.53 -30.03 0.38
CA PHE A 162 7.22 -29.85 -0.25
C PHE A 162 7.00 -30.81 -1.43
N LYS A 163 8.03 -31.07 -2.24
CA LYS A 163 7.95 -32.06 -3.32
C LYS A 163 7.67 -33.46 -2.78
N ALA A 164 8.43 -33.90 -1.78
CA ALA A 164 8.25 -35.21 -1.17
C ALA A 164 6.84 -35.37 -0.56
N HIS A 165 6.30 -34.31 0.05
CA HIS A 165 4.93 -34.34 0.59
C HIS A 165 3.85 -34.43 -0.49
N LEU A 166 4.04 -33.75 -1.63
CA LEU A 166 3.13 -33.85 -2.77
C LEU A 166 3.18 -35.25 -3.40
N GLU A 167 4.37 -35.80 -3.59
CA GLU A 167 4.59 -37.16 -4.11
C GLU A 167 3.96 -38.24 -3.20
N GLN A 168 4.05 -38.09 -1.87
CA GLN A 168 3.37 -38.98 -0.92
C GLN A 168 1.85 -38.88 -1.00
N LYS A 169 1.30 -37.68 -1.23
CA LYS A 169 -0.15 -37.49 -1.42
C LYS A 169 -0.66 -38.10 -2.71
N ASP A 170 0.12 -38.04 -3.79
CA ASP A 170 -0.22 -38.66 -5.05
C ASP A 170 -0.12 -40.20 -4.97
N ALA A 171 0.84 -40.72 -4.21
CA ALA A 171 0.94 -42.15 -3.91
C ALA A 171 -0.23 -42.67 -3.04
N MET A 172 -0.68 -41.93 -2.01
CA MET A 172 -1.86 -42.30 -1.21
C MET A 172 -3.19 -42.21 -1.97
N LYS A 173 -3.31 -41.32 -2.96
CA LYS A 173 -4.51 -41.28 -3.83
C LYS A 173 -4.59 -42.49 -4.77
N GLN A 174 -3.45 -43.07 -5.15
CA GLN A 174 -3.42 -44.29 -5.98
C GLN A 174 -3.76 -45.56 -5.19
N SER A 175 -3.54 -45.59 -3.87
CA SER A 175 -3.91 -46.75 -3.03
C SER A 175 -5.39 -46.78 -2.62
N HIS A 176 -6.08 -45.63 -2.57
CA HIS A 176 -7.51 -45.56 -2.22
C HIS A 176 -8.49 -45.88 -3.36
N LYS A 177 -8.02 -46.15 -4.59
CA LYS A 177 -8.90 -46.53 -5.71
C LYS A 177 -9.27 -48.04 -5.74
N LYS A 178 -8.80 -48.84 -4.77
CA LYS A 178 -9.00 -50.29 -4.73
C LYS A 178 -9.70 -50.77 -3.45
N VAL A 179 -10.76 -50.08 -3.02
CA VAL A 179 -11.82 -50.65 -2.16
C VAL A 179 -13.15 -50.05 -2.60
N GLN A 180 -13.89 -50.79 -3.42
CA GLN A 180 -15.29 -50.49 -3.72
C GLN A 180 -16.20 -51.31 -2.82
N ASN A 181 -17.15 -50.59 -2.22
CA ASN A 181 -18.53 -50.97 -1.86
C ASN A 181 -18.78 -51.96 -0.72
N ILE A 182 -19.26 -51.42 0.41
CA ILE A 182 -20.48 -51.91 1.10
C ILE A 182 -21.25 -50.68 1.66
N PRO A 183 -22.58 -50.54 1.43
CA PRO A 183 -23.41 -49.46 1.96
C PRO A 183 -24.13 -49.85 3.26
N GLY A 184 -24.32 -48.89 4.17
CA GLY A 184 -25.22 -48.99 5.33
C GLY A 184 -24.78 -48.03 6.44
N ASP A 185 -25.35 -46.83 6.57
CA ASP A 185 -26.62 -46.47 7.22
C ASP A 185 -26.47 -46.21 8.74
N GLU A 186 -27.24 -45.21 9.18
CA GLU A 186 -27.58 -44.83 10.56
C GLU A 186 -26.66 -43.90 11.41
N LYS A 187 -27.13 -42.64 11.45
CA LYS A 187 -27.51 -41.86 12.66
C LYS A 187 -26.60 -41.92 13.89
N SER A 188 -26.16 -40.74 14.32
CA SER A 188 -26.33 -40.34 15.72
C SER A 188 -26.40 -38.83 15.91
N LYS A 189 -27.51 -38.43 16.54
CA LYS A 189 -27.75 -37.15 17.17
C LYS A 189 -26.86 -37.04 18.42
N ASN A 190 -26.27 -35.89 18.71
CA ASN A 190 -26.41 -35.33 20.05
C ASN A 190 -26.19 -33.82 20.14
N LYS A 191 -26.87 -33.28 21.16
CA LYS A 191 -27.28 -31.90 21.44
C LYS A 191 -26.50 -31.37 22.64
N LYS A 192 -26.04 -30.11 22.62
CA LYS A 192 -25.99 -29.11 23.72
C LYS A 192 -25.03 -27.96 23.34
N GLN A 193 -25.48 -26.72 23.12
CA GLN A 193 -25.78 -25.66 24.11
C GLN A 193 -24.65 -25.42 25.13
N LEU A 194 -23.99 -24.25 25.10
CA LEU A 194 -24.27 -23.14 26.04
C LEU A 194 -23.50 -21.82 25.73
N SER A 195 -24.24 -20.71 25.91
CA SER A 195 -23.89 -19.36 26.41
C SER A 195 -22.72 -18.58 25.79
N GLU A 196 -22.93 -17.39 25.20
CA GLU A 196 -23.35 -16.12 25.84
C GLU A 196 -22.42 -15.64 26.97
N ALA A 197 -21.56 -14.68 26.65
CA ALA A 197 -20.98 -13.76 27.64
C ALA A 197 -21.07 -12.33 27.11
N LYS A 198 -22.11 -11.64 27.55
CA LYS A 198 -22.21 -10.18 27.57
C LYS A 198 -21.13 -9.66 28.53
N ASN A 199 -20.37 -8.64 28.13
CA ASN A 199 -19.75 -7.73 29.09
C ASN A 199 -20.07 -6.30 28.68
N ALA A 200 -20.96 -5.70 29.47
CA ALA A 200 -21.14 -4.28 29.61
C ALA A 200 -20.10 -3.77 30.63
N ALA A 201 -19.35 -2.73 30.27
CA ALA A 201 -18.81 -1.66 31.11
C ALA A 201 -17.62 -1.01 30.38
N ASP A 202 -17.79 0.22 29.87
CA ASP A 202 -17.22 1.37 30.59
C ASP A 202 -17.70 2.69 29.99
N THR A 203 -18.11 3.58 30.89
CA THR A 203 -18.82 4.84 30.63
C THR A 203 -17.85 6.02 30.76
N GLN A 204 -17.50 6.66 29.62
CA GLN A 204 -17.08 8.06 29.41
C GLN A 204 -15.98 8.70 30.33
N PRO A 205 -15.65 10.01 30.21
CA PRO A 205 -14.58 10.52 29.34
C PRO A 205 -13.50 11.31 30.14
N THR A 206 -12.22 10.98 29.99
CA THR A 206 -11.16 11.82 30.57
C THR A 206 -10.66 12.86 29.58
N LYS A 207 -10.75 14.11 30.03
CA LYS A 207 -10.40 15.35 29.32
C LYS A 207 -9.01 15.24 28.69
N SER A 208 -8.90 15.63 27.42
CA SER A 208 -7.61 15.77 26.72
C SER A 208 -6.78 16.86 27.38
N HIS A 209 -5.67 16.49 28.01
CA HIS A 209 -4.63 17.45 28.39
C HIS A 209 -3.80 17.82 27.16
N PRO A 210 -3.68 19.11 26.79
CA PRO A 210 -2.77 19.52 25.74
C PRO A 210 -1.32 19.45 26.24
N ILE A 211 -0.53 18.54 25.68
CA ILE A 211 0.92 18.54 25.85
C ILE A 211 1.46 19.60 24.89
N LYS A 212 1.96 20.73 25.43
CA LYS A 212 2.62 21.77 24.65
C LYS A 212 4.05 21.35 24.34
N ALA A 213 4.41 21.35 23.05
CA ALA A 213 5.80 21.29 22.62
C ALA A 213 6.51 22.63 22.87
N PRO A 214 7.85 22.66 23.01
CA PRO A 214 8.62 23.89 23.21
C PRO A 214 8.50 24.92 22.06
N SER A 215 7.97 24.52 20.89
CA SER A 215 7.85 25.36 19.69
C SER A 215 6.50 26.07 19.53
N GLY A 216 5.53 25.85 20.42
CA GLY A 216 4.18 26.43 20.28
C GLY A 216 3.36 25.89 19.11
N GLU A 217 3.85 24.89 18.37
CA GLU A 217 3.08 24.18 17.36
C GLU A 217 2.16 23.14 18.02
N HIS A 218 0.91 23.09 17.56
CA HIS A 218 -0.01 22.00 17.86
C HIS A 218 0.55 20.73 17.21
N ILE A 219 1.24 19.90 18.00
CA ILE A 219 1.47 18.51 17.61
C ILE A 219 0.08 17.88 17.53
N SER A 220 -0.28 17.37 16.35
CA SER A 220 -1.46 16.51 16.22
C SER A 220 -1.18 15.24 17.00
N VAL A 221 -1.47 15.25 18.30
CA VAL A 221 -1.33 14.05 19.12
C VAL A 221 -2.32 13.06 18.55
N SER A 222 -1.83 11.91 18.08
CA SER A 222 -2.71 10.79 17.77
C SER A 222 -3.59 10.56 19.00
N ARG A 223 -4.90 10.38 18.79
CA ARG A 223 -5.85 10.24 19.90
C ARG A 223 -5.33 9.18 20.87
N TYR A 224 -5.43 9.45 22.18
CA TYR A 224 -4.92 8.55 23.19
C TYR A 224 -5.53 7.15 23.02
N ILE A 225 -4.68 6.14 22.83
CA ILE A 225 -5.08 4.73 22.80
C ILE A 225 -4.58 4.11 24.12
N PRO A 226 -5.45 3.52 24.95
CA PRO A 226 -5.06 2.86 26.19
C PRO A 226 -3.97 1.81 25.97
N ALA A 227 -2.98 1.77 26.88
CA ALA A 227 -1.80 0.92 26.72
C ALA A 227 -2.13 -0.58 26.62
N LYS A 228 -3.16 -1.04 27.34
CA LYS A 228 -3.64 -2.43 27.28
C LYS A 228 -4.12 -2.81 25.88
N ILE A 229 -4.99 -1.99 25.30
CA ILE A 229 -5.56 -2.19 23.95
C ILE A 229 -4.46 -2.11 22.88
N ARG A 230 -3.54 -1.14 23.02
CA ARG A 230 -2.38 -1.00 22.15
C ARG A 230 -1.52 -2.28 22.14
N LYS A 231 -1.17 -2.80 23.33
CA LYS A 231 -0.35 -4.02 23.44
C LYS A 231 -1.05 -5.22 22.83
N GLU A 232 -2.35 -5.37 23.07
CA GLU A 232 -3.15 -6.47 22.53
C GLU A 232 -3.20 -6.45 20.99
N ALA A 233 -3.42 -5.28 20.38
CA ALA A 233 -3.44 -5.14 18.93
C ALA A 233 -2.07 -5.48 18.29
N ILE A 234 -0.98 -5.06 18.92
CA ILE A 234 0.40 -5.30 18.43
C ILE A 234 0.81 -6.77 18.62
N SER A 235 0.44 -7.40 19.73
CA SER A 235 0.84 -8.78 20.03
C SER A 235 0.25 -9.78 19.03
N LYS A 236 -0.94 -9.48 18.46
CA LYS A 236 -1.60 -10.33 17.45
C LYS A 236 -0.76 -10.50 16.17
N THR A 237 0.09 -9.53 15.83
CA THR A 237 0.91 -9.57 14.60
C THR A 237 2.40 -9.57 14.90
N ASN A 238 2.81 -9.76 16.16
CA ASN A 238 4.20 -9.69 16.59
C ASN A 238 4.92 -8.40 16.12
N GLY A 239 4.21 -7.26 16.14
CA GLY A 239 4.76 -5.99 15.67
C GLY A 239 4.99 -5.90 14.15
N LYS A 240 4.36 -6.77 13.36
CA LYS A 240 4.37 -6.70 11.89
C LYS A 240 3.08 -6.04 11.37
N CYS A 241 3.14 -5.54 10.14
CA CYS A 241 1.98 -5.05 9.42
C CYS A 241 0.97 -6.19 9.19
N THR A 242 -0.32 -5.91 9.39
CA THR A 242 -1.40 -6.92 9.25
C THR A 242 -1.75 -7.25 7.79
N TYR A 243 -1.28 -6.46 6.82
CA TYR A 243 -1.59 -6.69 5.41
C TYR A 243 -0.98 -8.02 4.95
N PRO A 244 -1.75 -8.94 4.33
CA PRO A 244 -1.36 -10.35 4.15
C PRO A 244 0.01 -10.61 3.50
N THR A 245 0.46 -9.71 2.63
CA THR A 245 1.71 -9.86 1.87
C THR A 245 2.85 -8.99 2.40
N CYS A 246 2.63 -8.27 3.51
CA CYS A 246 3.58 -7.31 4.05
C CYS A 246 4.49 -7.90 5.12
N ILE A 247 5.80 -7.72 4.95
CA ILE A 247 6.82 -8.12 5.94
C ILE A 247 7.34 -6.97 6.80
N LYS A 248 6.83 -5.74 6.59
CA LYS A 248 7.34 -4.55 7.28
C LYS A 248 6.82 -4.51 8.72
N THR A 249 7.60 -3.89 9.60
CA THR A 249 7.13 -3.55 10.94
C THR A 249 5.96 -2.56 10.86
N PHE A 250 5.09 -2.61 11.86
CA PHE A 250 4.03 -1.62 11.96
C PHE A 250 4.59 -0.25 12.34
N GLU A 251 3.96 0.81 11.83
CA GLU A 251 4.27 2.20 12.18
C GLU A 251 3.06 2.90 12.79
N ASN A 252 1.85 2.49 12.41
CA ASN A 252 0.61 3.13 12.81
C ASN A 252 -0.40 2.06 13.25
N LEU A 253 -1.20 2.39 14.26
CA LEU A 253 -2.42 1.65 14.56
C LEU A 253 -3.57 2.30 13.80
N HIS A 254 -4.29 1.48 13.04
CA HIS A 254 -5.41 1.89 12.23
C HIS A 254 -6.72 1.38 12.84
N HIS A 255 -7.70 2.26 12.97
CA HIS A 255 -9.06 1.86 13.32
C HIS A 255 -9.77 1.42 12.04
N GLN A 256 -10.11 0.12 11.93
CA GLN A 256 -10.89 -0.39 10.78
C GLN A 256 -12.26 0.27 10.70
N ASP A 257 -12.93 0.40 11.85
CA ASP A 257 -14.10 1.24 12.00
C ASP A 257 -13.65 2.63 12.47
N TYR A 258 -13.84 3.66 11.64
CA TYR A 258 -13.35 5.00 11.97
C TYR A 258 -13.74 5.43 13.38
N PHE A 259 -12.74 5.78 14.19
CA PHE A 259 -12.96 6.24 15.57
C PHE A 259 -13.94 7.43 15.64
N ALA A 260 -13.97 8.26 14.61
CA ALA A 260 -14.90 9.39 14.55
C ALA A 260 -16.38 8.97 14.43
N HIS A 261 -16.65 7.71 14.08
CA HIS A 261 -17.98 7.12 14.04
C HIS A 261 -18.28 6.32 15.31
N THR A 262 -17.36 5.45 15.72
CA THR A 262 -17.61 4.48 16.81
C THR A 262 -17.17 4.95 18.19
N HIS A 263 -16.29 5.95 18.26
CA HIS A 263 -15.63 6.43 19.47
C HIS A 263 -14.97 5.32 20.32
N ASN A 264 -14.64 4.19 19.71
CA ASN A 264 -14.06 3.04 20.40
C ASN A 264 -12.72 2.64 19.79
N HIS A 265 -11.89 1.98 20.59
CA HIS A 265 -10.59 1.43 20.16
C HIS A 265 -10.69 -0.05 19.80
N GLN A 266 -11.89 -0.53 19.50
CA GLN A 266 -12.07 -1.90 19.01
C GLN A 266 -11.59 -1.97 17.56
N ASN A 267 -11.18 -3.16 17.11
CA ASN A 267 -10.74 -3.40 15.74
C ASN A 267 -9.54 -2.55 15.29
N LEU A 268 -8.60 -2.29 16.22
CA LEU A 268 -7.31 -1.69 15.89
C LEU A 268 -6.40 -2.71 15.19
N VAL A 269 -5.90 -2.34 14.01
CA VAL A 269 -4.95 -3.14 13.26
C VAL A 269 -3.61 -2.42 13.07
N PRO A 270 -2.48 -3.07 13.37
CA PRO A 270 -1.16 -2.53 13.10
C PRO A 270 -0.86 -2.53 11.59
N LEU A 271 -0.50 -1.37 11.03
CA LEU A 271 -0.14 -1.20 9.62
C LEU A 271 1.18 -0.43 9.49
N CYS A 272 1.96 -0.76 8.45
CA CYS A 272 3.09 0.09 8.03
C CYS A 272 2.56 1.39 7.40
N LYS A 273 3.42 2.39 7.18
CA LYS A 273 3.00 3.67 6.61
C LYS A 273 2.28 3.55 5.26
N VAL A 274 2.72 2.63 4.41
CA VAL A 274 2.13 2.41 3.07
C VAL A 274 0.73 1.81 3.17
N HIS A 275 0.55 0.73 3.93
CA HIS A 275 -0.77 0.09 4.04
C HIS A 275 -1.75 0.90 4.87
N HIS A 276 -1.26 1.69 5.83
CA HIS A 276 -2.11 2.66 6.51
C HIS A 276 -2.65 3.71 5.53
N GLU A 277 -1.80 4.16 4.59
CA GLU A 277 -2.22 5.06 3.53
C GLU A 277 -3.20 4.41 2.53
N TYR A 278 -3.05 3.12 2.25
CA TYR A 278 -4.00 2.38 1.41
C TYR A 278 -5.40 2.35 2.02
N ALA A 279 -5.48 2.13 3.33
CA ALA A 279 -6.76 2.11 4.05
C ALA A 279 -7.50 3.44 3.88
N HIS A 280 -6.83 4.57 4.15
CA HIS A 280 -7.42 5.91 3.98
C HIS A 280 -7.59 6.37 2.52
N ASN A 281 -7.18 5.55 1.55
CA ASN A 281 -7.41 5.79 0.13
C ASN A 281 -8.38 4.77 -0.48
N GLY A 282 -9.09 4.00 0.36
CA GLY A 282 -10.11 3.04 -0.06
C GLY A 282 -9.54 1.85 -0.86
N LEU A 283 -8.23 1.61 -0.81
CA LEU A 283 -7.58 0.53 -1.56
C LEU A 283 -7.68 -0.82 -0.84
N ILE A 284 -7.83 -0.80 0.48
CA ILE A 284 -7.99 -1.99 1.31
C ILE A 284 -9.19 -1.81 2.24
N GLN A 285 -10.09 -2.78 2.25
CA GLN A 285 -11.30 -2.77 3.06
C GLN A 285 -11.54 -4.16 3.67
N GLY A 286 -12.15 -4.20 4.87
CA GLY A 286 -12.55 -5.43 5.55
C GLY A 286 -11.42 -6.20 6.25
N GLU A 287 -11.78 -7.40 6.74
CA GLU A 287 -10.91 -8.25 7.57
C GLU A 287 -9.85 -9.03 6.77
N ASN A 288 -10.13 -9.36 5.50
CA ASN A 288 -9.19 -9.96 4.56
C ASN A 288 -8.92 -8.96 3.41
N PRO A 289 -8.08 -7.94 3.64
CA PRO A 289 -7.93 -6.84 2.70
C PRO A 289 -7.32 -7.32 1.39
N GLN A 290 -8.15 -7.37 0.36
CA GLN A 290 -7.69 -7.44 -1.02
C GLN A 290 -7.58 -6.03 -1.58
N LEU A 291 -6.60 -5.83 -2.45
CA LEU A 291 -6.42 -4.57 -3.14
C LEU A 291 -7.59 -4.34 -4.11
N THR A 292 -8.32 -3.25 -3.92
CA THR A 292 -9.41 -2.84 -4.83
C THR A 292 -9.10 -1.49 -5.43
N LEU A 293 -9.05 -1.41 -6.77
CA LEU A 293 -8.95 -0.14 -7.49
C LEU A 293 -10.36 0.42 -7.70
N SER A 294 -10.91 1.08 -6.68
CA SER A 294 -12.19 1.78 -6.78
C SER A 294 -12.00 3.30 -6.60
N ASN A 295 -12.98 4.05 -7.11
CA ASN A 295 -13.13 5.48 -6.82
C ASN A 295 -13.93 5.74 -5.53
N GLU A 296 -14.42 4.69 -4.89
CA GLU A 296 -15.28 4.81 -3.73
C GLU A 296 -14.41 5.18 -2.52
N THR A 297 -14.62 6.39 -2.04
CA THR A 297 -14.06 6.87 -0.78
C THR A 297 -15.18 7.33 0.11
N ASN A 298 -15.06 7.07 1.41
CA ASN A 298 -16.04 7.58 2.36
C ASN A 298 -15.65 9.00 2.83
N TYR A 299 -16.55 9.61 3.61
CA TYR A 299 -16.35 10.94 4.17
C TYR A 299 -15.03 11.11 4.95
N TYR A 300 -14.58 10.07 5.67
CA TYR A 300 -13.36 10.14 6.47
C TYR A 300 -12.09 10.02 5.62
N ASP A 301 -12.13 9.24 4.53
CA ASP A 301 -11.06 9.20 3.53
C ASP A 301 -10.86 10.59 2.89
N GLU A 302 -11.96 11.28 2.58
CA GLU A 302 -11.89 12.64 2.05
C GLU A 302 -11.27 13.63 3.06
N LEU A 303 -11.62 13.51 4.34
CA LEU A 303 -11.00 14.31 5.40
C LEU A 303 -9.49 14.05 5.51
N TYR A 304 -9.08 12.79 5.45
CA TYR A 304 -7.67 12.41 5.45
C TYR A 304 -6.94 13.00 4.24
N ARG A 305 -7.54 12.90 3.06
CA ARG A 305 -7.00 13.48 1.81
C ARG A 305 -6.84 14.99 1.91
N LYS A 306 -7.82 15.71 2.47
CA LYS A 306 -7.75 17.17 2.68
C LYS A 306 -6.61 17.55 3.63
N ALA A 307 -6.42 16.81 4.72
CA ALA A 307 -5.35 17.08 5.69
C ALA A 307 -3.93 16.88 5.13
N ARG A 308 -3.79 16.15 4.01
CA ARG A 308 -2.49 15.85 3.38
C ARG A 308 -2.06 16.80 2.26
N ARG A 309 -2.96 17.67 1.79
CA ARG A 309 -2.68 18.67 0.74
C ARG A 309 -2.02 19.90 1.35
#